data_AF-A0AB38G3T8-F1
#
_entry.id   AF-A0AB38G3T8-F1
#
_cell.length_a   1.000
_cell.length_b   1.000
_cell.length_c   1.000
_cell.angle_alpha   90.00
_cell.angle_beta   90.00
_cell.angle_gamma   90.00
#
_symmetry.space_group_name_H-M   'P 1'
#
loop_
_entity.id
_entity.type
_entity.pdbx_description
1 polymer ?
#
loop_
_entity_poly.entity_id
_entity_poly.type
_entity_poly.pdbx_seq_one_letter_code
_entity_poly.pdbx_strand_id
1 'polypeptide(L)'
;MQNYYTPKSKHLTLTERRMIERWLQEGLSNREIARRLAKAPQTIHNEVKRGQVRQQVRKGKFEVIYSADFAQKAYQNNRKRSVKQASLTKGLKEKITHYIEQKYSPEMMVKSKGIPIPISTIYYWIHHGHLGLTKADMLYPRQEKAKKTHASPNFKPAGKSIEERPESINKRENIGDFEIDTVIQTRAKNECLLTLTDRKSRYQIIRLIPDKSAFSVNQALKAILKDYQMNSITADNGAEFSRLAEVFDSTHIYYAHPYSSW
;
A
#
# COMPACT_ATOMS: atom_id res chain seq x y z
N MET A 1 -37.51 -7.14 -1.75
CA MET A 1 -36.12 -6.91 -2.20
C MET A 1 -35.45 -5.93 -1.23
N GLN A 2 -34.37 -6.34 -0.56
CA GLN A 2 -33.61 -5.49 0.35
C GLN A 2 -32.76 -4.50 -0.47
N ASN A 3 -33.28 -3.30 -0.71
CA ASN A 3 -32.62 -2.24 -1.48
C ASN A 3 -31.54 -1.47 -0.68
N TYR A 4 -30.93 -2.08 0.33
CA TYR A 4 -29.94 -1.42 1.17
C TYR A 4 -28.65 -2.24 1.17
N TYR A 5 -27.88 -2.13 0.09
CA TYR A 5 -26.50 -2.62 0.03
C TYR A 5 -25.67 -1.82 1.04
N THR A 6 -24.99 -2.48 1.98
CA THR A 6 -24.07 -1.83 2.91
C THR A 6 -22.68 -1.72 2.24
N PRO A 7 -22.27 -0.54 1.74
CA PRO A 7 -20.91 -0.35 1.23
C PRO A 7 -19.89 -0.58 2.34
N LYS A 8 -18.66 -0.95 1.96
CA LYS A 8 -17.52 -1.33 2.81
C LYS A 8 -17.14 -0.32 3.94
N SER A 9 -17.76 0.85 4.04
CA SER A 9 -17.61 1.80 5.16
C SER A 9 -18.81 1.80 6.11
N LYS A 10 -18.60 1.33 7.34
CA LYS A 10 -19.63 1.33 8.41
C LYS A 10 -19.95 2.73 8.94
N HIS A 11 -19.05 3.70 8.77
CA HIS A 11 -19.18 5.06 9.31
C HIS A 11 -19.45 6.08 8.21
N LEU A 12 -20.28 7.08 8.51
CA LEU A 12 -20.47 8.23 7.65
C LEU A 12 -19.19 9.08 7.65
N THR A 13 -18.82 9.57 6.48
CA THR A 13 -17.74 10.53 6.22
C THR A 13 -18.25 11.96 6.31
N LEU A 14 -17.35 12.94 6.39
CA LEU A 14 -17.73 14.36 6.37
C LEU A 14 -18.50 14.72 5.09
N THR A 15 -18.09 14.18 3.94
CA THR A 15 -18.75 14.41 2.66
C THR A 15 -20.19 13.89 2.67
N GLU A 16 -20.40 12.66 3.16
CA GLU A 16 -21.76 12.10 3.30
C GLU A 16 -22.60 12.95 4.28
N ARG A 17 -22.02 13.46 5.38
CA ARG A 17 -22.74 14.36 6.31
C ARG A 17 -23.17 15.67 5.67
N ARG A 18 -22.31 16.28 4.85
CA ARG A 18 -22.66 17.50 4.10
C ARG A 18 -23.75 17.25 3.05
N MET A 19 -23.75 16.07 2.43
CA MET A 19 -24.86 15.66 1.54
C MET A 19 -26.18 15.51 2.29
N ILE A 20 -26.16 14.91 3.48
CA ILE A 20 -27.34 14.80 4.37
C ILE A 20 -27.89 16.21 4.69
N GLU A 21 -27.02 17.14 5.10
CA GLU A 21 -27.40 18.51 5.42
C GLU A 21 -28.07 19.22 4.23
N ARG A 22 -27.46 19.15 3.04
CA ARG A 22 -28.02 19.71 1.81
C ARG A 22 -29.39 19.11 1.49
N TRP A 23 -29.54 17.79 1.50
CA TRP A 23 -30.79 17.14 1.14
C TRP A 23 -31.91 17.36 2.16
N LEU A 24 -31.57 17.55 3.44
CA LEU A 24 -32.54 17.97 4.45
C LEU A 24 -33.06 19.39 4.18
N GLN A 25 -32.19 20.31 3.74
CA GLN A 25 -32.61 21.66 3.33
C GLN A 25 -33.49 21.63 2.08
N GLU A 26 -33.24 20.71 1.16
CA GLU A 26 -34.09 20.44 -0.01
C GLU A 26 -35.42 19.71 0.34
N GLY A 27 -35.65 19.38 1.62
CA GLY A 27 -36.91 18.78 2.10
C GLY A 27 -37.04 17.27 1.90
N LEU A 28 -35.93 16.56 1.61
CA LEU A 28 -35.96 15.11 1.39
C LEU A 28 -36.16 14.33 2.69
N SER A 29 -36.89 13.21 2.60
CA SER A 29 -37.06 12.31 3.74
C SER A 29 -35.77 11.53 4.06
N ASN A 30 -35.57 11.18 5.33
CA ASN A 30 -34.45 10.34 5.78
C ASN A 30 -34.35 9.01 5.01
N ARG A 31 -35.47 8.44 4.56
CA ARG A 31 -35.50 7.20 3.77
C ARG A 31 -34.94 7.40 2.36
N GLU A 32 -35.22 8.54 1.75
CA GLU A 32 -34.69 8.88 0.43
C GLU A 32 -33.19 9.15 0.49
N ILE A 33 -32.75 9.92 1.50
CA ILE A 33 -31.33 10.18 1.77
C ILE A 33 -30.56 8.86 1.98
N ALA A 34 -31.15 7.93 2.74
CA ALA A 34 -30.57 6.61 2.98
C ALA A 34 -30.42 5.79 1.69
N ARG A 35 -31.38 5.85 0.77
CA ARG A 35 -31.28 5.20 -0.55
C ARG A 35 -30.15 5.80 -1.39
N ARG A 36 -30.04 7.13 -1.44
CA ARG A 36 -28.98 7.83 -2.20
C ARG A 36 -27.58 7.52 -1.71
N LEU A 37 -27.40 7.37 -0.39
CA LEU A 37 -26.10 7.03 0.21
C LEU A 37 -25.82 5.53 0.30
N ALA A 38 -26.78 4.69 -0.12
CA ALA A 38 -26.76 3.25 0.12
C ALA A 38 -26.48 2.93 1.61
N LYS A 39 -27.22 3.56 2.53
CA LYS A 39 -27.13 3.33 3.98
C LYS A 39 -28.49 2.87 4.53
N ALA A 40 -28.49 2.30 5.73
CA ALA A 40 -29.72 1.97 6.41
C ALA A 40 -30.47 3.26 6.83
N PRO A 41 -31.81 3.33 6.70
CA PRO A 41 -32.61 4.49 7.13
C PRO A 41 -32.37 4.87 8.60
N GLN A 42 -32.16 3.87 9.46
CA GLN A 42 -31.88 4.09 10.88
C GLN A 42 -30.54 4.80 11.12
N THR A 43 -29.53 4.56 10.28
CA THR A 43 -28.23 5.24 10.36
C THR A 43 -28.41 6.74 10.14
N ILE A 44 -29.15 7.12 9.09
CA ILE A 44 -29.44 8.52 8.77
C ILE A 44 -30.28 9.16 9.88
N HIS A 45 -31.34 8.49 10.34
CA HIS A 45 -32.16 8.99 11.45
C HIS A 45 -31.32 9.28 12.72
N ASN A 46 -30.47 8.32 13.13
CA ASN A 46 -29.62 8.47 14.30
C ASN A 46 -28.56 9.57 14.13
N GLU A 47 -27.99 9.70 12.93
CA GLU A 47 -27.04 10.76 12.59
C GLU A 47 -27.72 12.14 12.69
N VAL A 48 -28.88 12.32 12.04
CA VAL A 48 -29.62 13.58 12.05
C VAL A 48 -30.00 13.98 13.47
N LYS A 49 -30.55 13.04 14.25
CA LYS A 49 -30.90 13.27 15.66
C LYS A 49 -29.70 13.71 16.51
N ARG A 50 -28.50 13.21 16.24
CA ARG A 50 -27.27 13.57 16.97
C ARG A 50 -26.65 14.89 16.51
N GLY A 51 -26.88 15.27 15.26
CA GLY A 51 -26.32 16.47 14.64
C GLY A 51 -27.20 17.73 14.72
N GLN A 52 -28.31 17.67 15.46
CA GLN A 52 -29.20 18.82 15.64
C GLN A 52 -28.57 19.92 16.49
N VAL A 53 -28.63 21.15 15.99
CA VAL A 53 -28.14 22.36 16.67
C VAL A 53 -29.24 23.41 16.66
N ARG A 54 -29.39 24.13 17.77
CA ARG A 54 -30.29 25.29 17.86
C ARG A 54 -29.60 26.49 17.24
N GLN A 55 -30.04 26.91 16.06
CA GLN A 55 -29.48 28.05 15.34
C GLN A 55 -30.48 29.20 15.31
N GLN A 56 -29.97 30.42 15.46
CA GLN A 56 -30.78 31.62 15.31
C GLN A 56 -30.93 31.95 13.82
N VAL A 57 -32.15 31.84 13.30
CA VAL A 57 -32.45 32.10 11.88
C VAL A 57 -32.84 33.57 11.69
N ARG A 58 -33.46 34.20 12.69
CA ARG A 58 -33.80 35.63 12.74
C ARG A 58 -33.66 36.18 14.15
N LYS A 59 -33.65 37.51 14.33
CA LYS A 59 -33.64 38.15 15.66
C LYS A 59 -34.77 37.58 16.52
N GLY A 60 -34.44 36.84 17.58
CA GLY A 60 -35.40 36.17 18.47
C GLY A 60 -36.01 34.85 18.00
N LYS A 61 -35.77 34.38 16.76
CA LYS A 61 -36.28 33.09 16.25
C LYS A 61 -35.17 32.06 16.16
N PHE A 62 -35.33 30.97 16.92
CA PHE A 62 -34.40 29.84 16.93
C PHE A 62 -35.07 28.62 16.33
N GLU A 63 -34.36 27.93 15.44
CA GLU A 63 -34.80 26.69 14.83
C GLU A 63 -33.77 25.60 15.08
N VAL A 64 -34.22 24.34 15.15
CA VAL A 64 -33.35 23.19 15.31
C VAL A 64 -33.01 22.66 13.92
N ILE A 65 -31.76 22.85 13.51
CA ILE A 65 -31.27 22.51 12.18
C ILE A 65 -30.17 21.46 12.33
N TYR A 66 -30.10 20.51 11.41
CA TYR A 66 -28.97 19.58 11.35
C TYR A 66 -27.73 20.31 10.84
N SER A 67 -26.61 20.20 11.56
CA SER A 67 -25.31 20.73 11.11
C SER A 67 -24.32 19.61 10.88
N ALA A 68 -23.81 19.49 9.65
CA ALA A 68 -22.85 18.45 9.28
C ALA A 68 -21.53 18.58 10.06
N ASP A 69 -21.03 19.81 10.22
CA ASP A 69 -19.77 20.08 10.92
C ASP A 69 -19.89 19.79 12.42
N PHE A 70 -21.02 20.13 13.04
CA PHE A 70 -21.29 19.78 14.43
C PHE A 70 -21.35 18.26 14.62
N ALA A 71 -22.08 17.56 13.74
CA ALA A 71 -22.21 16.10 13.79
C ALA A 71 -20.84 15.40 13.62
N GLN A 72 -19.99 15.91 12.72
CA GLN A 72 -18.62 15.44 12.56
C GLN A 72 -17.78 15.66 13.83
N LYS A 73 -17.86 16.83 14.45
CA LYS A 73 -17.14 17.16 15.68
C LYS A 73 -17.59 16.27 16.85
N ALA A 74 -18.91 16.06 16.99
CA ALA A 74 -19.48 15.15 17.98
C ALA A 74 -19.01 13.70 17.76
N TYR A 75 -19.01 13.23 16.50
CA TYR A 75 -18.49 11.91 16.14
C TYR A 75 -17.01 11.76 16.51
N GLN A 76 -16.16 12.73 16.17
CA GLN A 76 -14.73 12.71 16.50
C GLN A 76 -14.49 12.70 18.02
N ASN A 77 -15.23 13.51 18.77
CA ASN A 77 -15.13 13.54 20.23
C ASN A 77 -15.56 12.21 20.87
N ASN A 78 -16.65 11.62 20.40
CA ASN A 78 -17.09 10.30 20.86
C ASN A 78 -16.09 9.21 20.46
N ARG A 79 -15.49 9.32 19.26
CA ARG A 79 -14.48 8.37 18.80
C ARG A 79 -13.22 8.38 19.65
N LYS A 80 -12.81 9.54 20.16
CA LYS A 80 -11.71 9.65 21.16
C LYS A 80 -12.00 8.86 22.43
N ARG A 81 -13.28 8.73 22.81
CA ARG A 81 -13.72 7.95 23.99
C ARG A 81 -13.97 6.48 23.67
N SER A 82 -14.13 6.13 22.39
CA SER A 82 -14.31 4.76 21.89
C SER A 82 -12.97 4.01 21.77
N VAL A 83 -12.09 4.19 22.75
CA VAL A 83 -10.81 3.47 22.86
C VAL A 83 -10.80 2.71 24.18
N LYS A 84 -10.20 1.53 24.19
CA LYS A 84 -9.93 0.83 25.45
C LYS A 84 -9.00 1.72 26.27
N GLN A 85 -9.38 2.02 27.52
CA GLN A 85 -8.49 2.76 28.42
C GLN A 85 -7.18 1.98 28.55
N ALA A 86 -6.05 2.69 28.42
CA ALA A 86 -4.74 2.07 28.56
C ALA A 86 -4.61 1.49 29.97
N SER A 87 -4.23 0.22 30.08
CA SER A 87 -3.98 -0.45 31.37
C SER A 87 -2.67 0.01 32.04
N LEU A 88 -2.13 1.16 31.63
CA LEU A 88 -0.88 1.71 32.14
C LEU A 88 -1.16 2.42 33.47
N THR A 89 -0.97 1.71 34.58
CA THR A 89 -1.02 2.30 35.92
C THR A 89 0.31 3.01 36.25
N LYS A 90 0.28 3.94 37.21
CA LYS A 90 1.47 4.71 37.64
C LYS A 90 2.62 3.79 38.06
N GLY A 91 2.35 2.81 38.93
CA GLY A 91 3.38 1.86 39.38
C GLY A 91 3.91 0.97 38.27
N LEU A 92 3.11 0.68 37.24
CA LEU A 92 3.56 -0.10 36.09
C LEU A 92 4.47 0.72 35.18
N LYS A 93 4.14 2.00 34.99
CA LYS A 93 5.00 2.96 34.30
C LYS A 93 6.35 3.07 34.98
N GLU A 94 6.38 3.28 36.30
CA GLU A 94 7.60 3.39 37.10
C GLU A 94 8.47 2.12 37.04
N LYS A 95 7.85 0.93 37.10
CA LYS A 95 8.58 -0.34 36.94
C LYS A 95 9.21 -0.47 35.56
N ILE A 96 8.47 -0.15 34.50
CA ILE A 96 9.00 -0.24 33.13
C ILE A 96 10.12 0.77 32.92
N THR A 97 9.96 2.02 33.38
CA THR A 97 11.01 3.05 33.26
C THR A 97 12.27 2.64 34.01
N HIS A 98 12.15 2.13 35.24
CA HIS A 98 13.26 1.64 36.03
C HIS A 98 14.05 0.52 35.32
N TYR A 99 13.36 -0.44 34.71
CA TYR A 99 14.03 -1.50 33.97
C TYR A 99 14.69 -1.02 32.68
N ILE A 100 14.13 -0.01 32.02
CA ILE A 100 14.75 0.60 30.82
C ILE A 100 16.04 1.33 31.20
N GLU A 101 16.06 2.06 32.32
CA GLU A 101 17.26 2.70 32.86
C GLU A 101 18.36 1.68 33.17
N GLN A 102 17.98 0.51 33.71
CA GLN A 102 18.87 -0.63 33.94
C GLN A 102 19.25 -1.41 32.67
N LYS A 103 18.92 -0.90 31.48
CA LYS A 103 19.21 -1.51 30.18
C LYS A 103 18.58 -2.90 29.96
N TYR A 104 17.46 -3.19 30.60
CA TYR A 104 16.66 -4.38 30.24
C TYR A 104 15.87 -4.12 28.95
N SER A 105 15.76 -5.14 28.10
CA SER A 105 14.84 -5.10 26.96
C SER A 105 13.40 -5.41 27.39
N PRO A 106 12.37 -4.98 26.63
CA PRO A 106 10.98 -5.37 26.90
C PRO A 106 10.77 -6.88 26.99
N GLU A 107 11.51 -7.68 26.23
CA GLU A 107 11.48 -9.15 26.32
C GLU A 107 11.97 -9.65 27.67
N MET A 108 13.08 -9.10 28.18
CA MET A 108 13.63 -9.47 29.48
C MET A 108 12.71 -9.05 30.62
N MET A 109 12.06 -7.90 30.51
CA MET A 109 11.07 -7.42 31.47
C MET A 109 9.91 -8.41 31.62
N VAL A 110 9.40 -8.93 30.51
CA VAL A 110 8.28 -9.88 30.53
C VAL A 110 8.75 -11.27 30.93
N LYS A 111 9.83 -11.79 30.34
CA LYS A 111 10.29 -13.18 30.55
C LYS A 111 11.03 -13.39 31.88
N SER A 112 11.88 -12.46 32.28
CA SER A 112 12.76 -12.62 33.44
C SER A 112 12.27 -11.87 34.67
N LYS A 113 11.64 -10.70 34.51
CA LYS A 113 11.10 -9.90 35.63
C LYS A 113 9.61 -10.10 35.87
N GLY A 114 8.93 -10.90 35.03
CA GLY A 114 7.55 -11.29 35.22
C GLY A 114 6.54 -10.15 35.09
N ILE A 115 6.84 -9.11 34.29
CA ILE A 115 5.85 -8.05 34.03
C ILE A 115 4.63 -8.66 33.32
N PRO A 116 3.40 -8.55 33.87
CA PRO A 116 2.21 -9.22 33.37
C PRO A 116 1.58 -8.46 32.19
N ILE A 117 2.40 -8.10 31.21
CA ILE A 117 2.00 -7.34 30.03
C ILE A 117 2.63 -7.97 28.79
N PRO A 118 1.89 -8.12 27.68
CA PRO A 118 2.48 -8.53 26.43
C PRO A 118 3.58 -7.56 25.97
N ILE A 119 4.70 -8.11 25.48
CA ILE A 119 5.85 -7.35 24.96
C ILE A 119 5.41 -6.29 23.93
N SER A 120 4.44 -6.64 23.07
CA SER A 120 3.86 -5.74 22.07
C SER A 120 3.23 -4.48 22.67
N THR A 121 2.65 -4.56 23.87
CA THR A 121 2.02 -3.43 24.55
C THR A 121 3.07 -2.48 25.12
N ILE A 122 4.19 -3.02 25.63
CA ILE A 122 5.32 -2.20 26.09
C ILE A 122 5.89 -1.39 24.92
N TYR A 123 6.13 -2.05 23.77
CA TYR A 123 6.55 -1.35 22.55
C TYR A 123 5.52 -0.29 22.11
N TYR A 124 4.22 -0.63 22.11
CA TYR A 124 3.17 0.33 21.78
C TYR A 124 3.23 1.57 22.70
N TRP A 125 3.43 1.40 24.00
CA TRP A 125 3.54 2.51 24.94
C TRP A 125 4.78 3.38 24.75
N ILE A 126 5.91 2.79 24.35
CA ILE A 126 7.12 3.53 24.00
C ILE A 126 6.89 4.33 22.70
N HIS A 127 6.40 3.68 21.64
CA HIS A 127 6.20 4.33 20.33
C HIS A 127 5.18 5.47 20.35
N HIS A 128 4.16 5.39 21.22
CA HIS A 128 3.15 6.43 21.38
C HIS A 128 3.45 7.41 22.53
N GLY A 129 4.64 7.34 23.14
CA GLY A 129 5.09 8.29 24.17
C GLY A 129 4.35 8.20 25.50
N HIS A 130 3.59 7.14 25.76
CA HIS A 130 2.82 6.97 27.01
C HIS A 130 3.74 6.85 28.24
N LEU A 131 4.94 6.31 28.06
CA LEU A 131 5.95 6.15 29.11
C LEU A 131 6.84 7.39 29.30
N GLY A 132 6.77 8.39 28.40
CA GLY A 132 7.76 9.47 28.36
C GLY A 132 9.15 9.02 27.90
N LEU A 133 9.22 7.82 27.31
CA LEU A 133 10.42 7.22 26.76
C LEU A 133 10.32 7.20 25.23
N THR A 134 11.48 7.23 24.59
CA THR A 134 11.63 7.18 23.15
C THR A 134 12.38 5.92 22.74
N LYS A 135 12.49 5.71 21.43
CA LYS A 135 13.29 4.61 20.86
C LYS A 135 14.77 4.69 21.26
N ALA A 136 15.28 5.90 21.53
CA ALA A 136 16.69 6.12 21.89
C ALA A 136 17.03 5.58 23.29
N ASP A 137 16.03 5.49 24.17
CA ASP A 137 16.22 5.02 25.56
C ASP A 137 16.34 3.50 25.64
N MET A 138 16.00 2.78 24.56
CA MET A 138 16.01 1.33 24.51
C MET A 138 17.39 0.76 24.21
N LEU A 139 17.77 -0.31 24.92
CA LEU A 139 19.02 -1.04 24.62
C LEU A 139 19.00 -1.65 23.21
N TYR A 140 17.87 -2.25 22.80
CA TYR A 140 17.69 -2.86 21.48
C TYR A 140 16.40 -2.33 20.83
N PRO A 141 16.45 -1.16 20.18
CA PRO A 141 15.29 -0.63 19.49
C PRO A 141 14.96 -1.50 18.28
N ARG A 142 13.69 -1.90 18.16
CA ARG A 142 13.24 -2.69 17.02
C ARG A 142 13.44 -1.88 15.74
N GLN A 143 14.13 -2.46 14.76
CA GLN A 143 14.24 -1.84 13.44
C GLN A 143 12.85 -1.80 12.81
N GLU A 144 12.50 -0.63 12.26
CA GLU A 144 11.27 -0.52 11.49
C GLU A 144 11.47 -1.31 10.20
N LYS A 145 10.48 -2.12 9.83
CA LYS A 145 10.47 -2.69 8.50
C LYS A 145 10.36 -1.52 7.51
N ALA A 146 11.28 -1.47 6.55
CA ALA A 146 11.21 -0.49 5.46
C ALA A 146 9.78 -0.50 4.89
N LYS A 147 9.16 0.68 4.80
CA LYS A 147 7.86 0.80 4.16
C LYS A 147 8.00 0.27 2.74
N LYS A 148 7.14 -0.67 2.36
CA LYS A 148 7.08 -1.14 0.97
C LYS A 148 6.71 0.08 0.13
N THR A 149 7.65 0.54 -0.69
CA THR A 149 7.36 1.52 -1.73
C THR A 149 6.45 0.83 -2.73
N HIS A 150 5.21 1.31 -2.83
CA HIS A 150 4.35 0.91 -3.93
C HIS A 150 4.95 1.51 -5.21
N ALA A 151 5.00 0.73 -6.29
CA ALA A 151 5.39 1.25 -7.59
C ALA A 151 4.56 2.49 -7.93
N SER A 152 5.20 3.51 -8.49
CA SER A 152 4.52 4.71 -8.94
C SER A 152 3.46 4.33 -9.97
N PRO A 153 2.21 4.85 -9.87
CA PRO A 153 1.20 4.64 -10.89
C PRO A 153 1.59 5.21 -12.27
N ASN A 154 2.65 6.03 -12.34
CA ASN A 154 3.18 6.61 -13.57
C ASN A 154 4.32 5.82 -14.21
N PHE A 155 4.58 4.58 -13.78
CA PHE A 155 5.57 3.73 -14.44
C PHE A 155 5.06 3.38 -15.86
N LYS A 156 5.69 3.97 -16.87
CA LYS A 156 5.50 3.59 -18.28
C LYS A 156 6.60 2.59 -18.65
N PRO A 157 6.28 1.33 -18.97
CA PRO A 157 7.28 0.43 -19.52
C PRO A 157 7.82 0.99 -20.84
N ALA A 158 9.09 0.72 -21.15
CA ALA A 158 9.77 1.23 -22.35
C ALA A 158 9.32 0.53 -23.66
N GLY A 159 8.35 -0.39 -23.56
CA GLY A 159 7.84 -1.22 -24.66
C GLY A 159 6.40 -1.62 -24.42
N LYS A 160 5.89 -2.55 -25.24
CA LYS A 160 4.48 -2.97 -25.23
C LYS A 160 4.17 -3.90 -24.07
N SER A 161 2.90 -3.94 -23.67
CA SER A 161 2.42 -4.95 -22.72
C SER A 161 2.56 -6.36 -23.30
N ILE A 162 2.77 -7.36 -22.45
CA ILE A 162 2.71 -8.78 -22.83
C ILE A 162 1.39 -9.18 -23.50
N GLU A 163 0.29 -8.47 -23.19
CA GLU A 163 -1.03 -8.67 -23.79
C GLU A 163 -1.10 -8.21 -25.25
N GLU A 164 -0.29 -7.25 -25.65
CA GLU A 164 -0.24 -6.73 -27.03
C GLU A 164 0.61 -7.62 -27.95
N ARG A 165 1.14 -8.73 -27.42
CA ARG A 165 1.97 -9.64 -28.19
C ARG A 165 1.13 -10.41 -29.23
N PRO A 166 1.57 -10.47 -30.49
CA PRO A 166 0.94 -11.30 -31.50
C PRO A 166 0.75 -12.76 -31.05
N GLU A 167 -0.38 -13.34 -31.41
CA GLU A 167 -0.76 -14.69 -30.97
C GLU A 167 0.23 -15.77 -31.44
N SER A 168 0.88 -15.57 -32.60
CA SER A 168 1.93 -16.44 -33.13
C SER A 168 3.12 -16.60 -32.18
N ILE A 169 3.50 -15.53 -31.47
CA ILE A 169 4.59 -15.57 -30.49
C ILE A 169 4.13 -16.26 -29.20
N ASN A 170 2.87 -16.08 -28.80
CA ASN A 170 2.30 -16.79 -27.65
C ASN A 170 2.19 -18.30 -27.92
N LYS A 171 1.86 -18.69 -29.15
CA LYS A 171 1.81 -20.08 -29.62
C LYS A 171 3.19 -20.67 -29.94
N ARG A 172 4.27 -19.86 -29.87
CA ARG A 172 5.67 -20.27 -30.15
C ARG A 172 5.83 -20.84 -31.57
N GLU A 173 5.18 -20.21 -32.54
CA GLU A 173 5.13 -20.70 -33.92
C GLU A 173 6.43 -20.43 -34.70
N ASN A 174 7.20 -19.40 -34.34
CA ASN A 174 8.39 -18.95 -35.05
C ASN A 174 9.67 -19.07 -34.21
N ILE A 175 10.82 -19.23 -34.89
CA ILE A 175 12.15 -19.08 -34.30
C ILE A 175 12.52 -17.59 -34.37
N GLY A 176 13.28 -17.10 -33.38
CA GLY A 176 13.74 -15.72 -33.31
C GLY A 176 12.98 -14.87 -32.29
N ASP A 177 12.04 -15.46 -31.55
CA ASP A 177 11.34 -14.79 -30.46
C ASP A 177 12.01 -15.18 -29.14
N PHE A 178 12.76 -14.26 -28.56
CA PHE A 178 13.60 -14.52 -27.40
C PHE A 178 12.99 -13.99 -26.10
N GLU A 179 13.19 -14.75 -25.03
CA GLU A 179 12.98 -14.30 -23.65
C GLU A 179 14.35 -13.97 -23.04
N ILE A 180 14.47 -12.77 -22.47
CA ILE A 180 15.71 -12.26 -21.86
C ILE A 180 15.58 -12.26 -20.33
N ASP A 181 16.58 -12.81 -19.65
CA ASP A 181 16.64 -12.88 -18.18
C ASP A 181 18.08 -12.65 -17.68
N THR A 182 18.22 -12.34 -16.39
CA THR A 182 19.51 -12.17 -15.72
C THR A 182 19.62 -13.04 -14.46
N VAL A 183 20.64 -13.89 -14.42
CA VAL A 183 20.94 -14.72 -13.25
C VAL A 183 22.14 -14.14 -12.51
N ILE A 184 21.92 -13.70 -11.26
CA ILE A 184 23.00 -13.19 -10.40
C ILE A 184 23.81 -14.38 -9.89
N GLN A 185 25.12 -14.39 -10.16
CA GLN A 185 25.98 -15.52 -9.79
C GLN A 185 26.34 -15.49 -8.30
N THR A 186 26.91 -14.38 -7.81
CA THR A 186 27.15 -14.16 -6.37
C THR A 186 26.95 -12.69 -6.00
N ARG A 187 26.25 -12.42 -4.87
CA ARG A 187 25.98 -11.05 -4.39
C ARG A 187 27.25 -10.23 -4.08
N ALA A 188 28.39 -10.90 -3.87
CA ALA A 188 29.65 -10.25 -3.53
C ALA A 188 30.38 -9.67 -4.75
N LYS A 189 30.18 -10.23 -5.94
CA LYS A 189 30.93 -9.86 -7.15
C LYS A 189 30.14 -9.04 -8.16
N ASN A 190 28.82 -8.88 -7.98
CA ASN A 190 27.87 -8.22 -8.89
C ASN A 190 27.80 -8.82 -10.33
N GLU A 191 28.68 -9.74 -10.70
CA GLU A 191 28.64 -10.47 -11.96
C GLU A 191 27.32 -11.22 -12.17
N CYS A 192 26.81 -11.13 -13.39
CA CYS A 192 25.53 -11.71 -13.79
C CYS A 192 25.67 -12.49 -15.10
N LEU A 193 24.87 -13.53 -15.27
CA LEU A 193 24.69 -14.20 -16.55
C LEU A 193 23.47 -13.61 -17.24
N LEU A 194 23.66 -13.04 -18.43
CA LEU A 194 22.59 -12.68 -19.33
C LEU A 194 22.19 -13.91 -20.12
N THR A 195 20.92 -14.29 -20.07
CA THR A 195 20.37 -15.43 -20.81
C THR A 195 19.35 -14.94 -21.82
N LEU A 196 19.45 -15.43 -23.06
CA LEU A 196 18.43 -15.26 -24.09
C LEU A 196 17.98 -16.63 -24.54
N THR A 197 16.69 -16.92 -24.37
CA THR A 197 16.12 -18.23 -24.69
C THR A 197 15.09 -18.08 -25.80
N ASP A 198 15.33 -18.74 -26.93
CA ASP A 198 14.35 -18.80 -28.01
C ASP A 198 13.11 -19.59 -27.54
N ARG A 199 11.92 -19.00 -27.72
CA ARG A 199 10.70 -19.54 -27.13
C ARG A 199 10.21 -20.82 -27.82
N LYS A 200 10.57 -21.05 -29.08
CA LYS A 200 10.17 -22.25 -29.86
C LYS A 200 11.17 -23.38 -29.71
N SER A 201 12.41 -23.14 -30.14
CA SER A 201 13.50 -24.13 -30.18
C SER A 201 14.13 -24.40 -28.82
N ARG A 202 13.95 -23.49 -27.85
CA ARG A 202 14.66 -23.50 -26.56
C ARG A 202 16.18 -23.35 -26.67
N TYR A 203 16.66 -22.92 -27.84
CA TYR A 203 18.05 -22.56 -28.02
C TYR A 203 18.40 -21.39 -27.10
N GLN A 204 19.49 -21.52 -26.36
CA GLN A 204 19.86 -20.57 -25.32
C GLN A 204 21.24 -19.96 -25.58
N ILE A 205 21.29 -18.64 -25.54
CA ILE A 205 22.52 -17.85 -25.60
C ILE A 205 22.79 -17.33 -24.20
N ILE A 206 23.98 -17.63 -23.66
CA ILE A 206 24.41 -17.17 -22.35
C ILE A 206 25.67 -16.32 -22.50
N ARG A 207 25.71 -15.18 -21.82
CA ARG A 207 26.87 -14.29 -21.73
C ARG A 207 27.11 -13.85 -20.30
N LEU A 208 28.36 -13.90 -19.86
CA LEU A 208 28.76 -13.29 -18.60
C LEU A 208 28.87 -11.78 -18.79
N ILE A 209 28.19 -11.02 -17.92
CA ILE A 209 28.22 -9.56 -17.89
C ILE A 209 28.74 -9.07 -16.52
N PRO A 210 29.43 -7.92 -16.49
CA PRO A 210 30.11 -7.45 -15.27
C PRO A 210 29.12 -7.06 -14.15
N ASP A 211 27.93 -6.57 -14.51
CA ASP A 211 26.89 -6.21 -13.55
C ASP A 211 25.48 -6.31 -14.15
N LYS A 212 24.46 -6.20 -13.28
CA LYS A 212 23.04 -6.17 -13.64
C LYS A 212 22.57 -4.79 -14.16
N SER A 213 23.47 -3.89 -14.55
CA SER A 213 23.05 -2.58 -15.06
C SER A 213 22.47 -2.69 -16.47
N ALA A 214 21.51 -1.81 -16.79
CA ALA A 214 20.96 -1.71 -18.14
C ALA A 214 22.03 -1.41 -19.21
N PHE A 215 23.12 -0.74 -18.83
CA PHE A 215 24.26 -0.49 -19.73
C PHE A 215 24.96 -1.79 -20.12
N SER A 216 25.33 -2.61 -19.14
CA SER A 216 26.00 -3.90 -19.36
C SER A 216 25.13 -4.86 -20.16
N VAL A 217 23.83 -4.92 -19.87
CA VAL A 217 22.86 -5.71 -20.64
C VAL A 217 22.81 -5.24 -22.10
N ASN A 218 22.67 -3.94 -22.34
CA ASN A 218 22.60 -3.38 -23.68
C ASN A 218 23.90 -3.58 -24.48
N GLN A 219 25.06 -3.50 -23.84
CA GLN A 219 26.35 -3.76 -24.48
C GLN A 219 26.46 -5.22 -24.92
N ALA A 220 26.09 -6.17 -24.06
CA ALA A 220 26.08 -7.58 -24.40
C ALA A 220 25.06 -7.90 -25.50
N LEU A 221 23.85 -7.33 -25.41
CA LEU A 221 22.81 -7.51 -26.42
C LEU A 221 23.25 -7.00 -27.80
N LYS A 222 23.90 -5.83 -27.87
CA LYS A 222 24.48 -5.30 -29.12
C LYS A 222 25.50 -6.25 -29.75
N ALA A 223 26.29 -6.95 -28.93
CA ALA A 223 27.25 -7.93 -29.44
C ALA A 223 26.53 -9.17 -29.99
N ILE A 224 25.51 -9.66 -29.28
CA ILE A 224 24.73 -10.83 -29.70
C ILE A 224 23.96 -10.57 -31.00
N LEU A 225 23.37 -9.39 -31.16
CA LEU A 225 22.60 -9.03 -32.36
C LEU A 225 23.45 -8.94 -33.65
N LYS A 226 24.79 -8.93 -33.55
CA LYS A 226 25.68 -9.04 -34.72
C LYS A 226 25.72 -10.44 -35.29
N ASP A 227 25.63 -11.45 -34.43
CA ASP A 227 25.79 -12.85 -34.79
C ASP A 227 24.44 -13.58 -34.92
N TYR A 228 23.39 -13.04 -34.28
CA TYR A 228 22.06 -13.66 -34.20
C TYR A 228 20.97 -12.67 -34.61
N GLN A 229 20.11 -13.10 -35.52
CA GLN A 229 18.92 -12.35 -35.90
C GLN A 229 17.78 -12.66 -34.91
N MET A 230 17.20 -11.62 -34.31
CA MET A 230 16.08 -11.72 -33.37
C MET A 230 14.88 -10.93 -33.90
N ASN A 231 13.69 -11.53 -33.82
CA ASN A 231 12.43 -10.95 -34.27
C ASN A 231 11.73 -10.20 -33.14
N SER A 232 11.77 -10.73 -31.91
CA SER A 232 11.20 -10.07 -30.75
C SER A 232 11.94 -10.42 -29.46
N ILE A 233 11.85 -9.53 -28.47
CA ILE A 233 12.38 -9.75 -27.13
C ILE A 233 11.26 -9.56 -26.10
N THR A 234 11.15 -10.53 -25.19
CA THR A 234 10.29 -10.46 -24.01
C THR A 234 11.13 -10.36 -22.75
N ALA A 235 10.87 -9.36 -21.91
CA ALA A 235 11.55 -9.13 -20.64
C ALA A 235 10.55 -9.01 -19.48
N ASP A 236 11.03 -9.18 -18.25
CA ASP A 236 10.30 -8.72 -17.07
C ASP A 236 10.47 -7.19 -16.88
N ASN A 237 9.77 -6.59 -15.92
CA ASN A 237 9.93 -5.17 -15.60
C ASN A 237 11.16 -4.88 -14.72
N GLY A 238 12.20 -5.71 -14.80
CA GLY A 238 13.48 -5.48 -14.13
C GLY A 238 14.11 -4.15 -14.57
N ALA A 239 14.77 -3.47 -13.62
CA ALA A 239 15.43 -2.19 -13.91
C ALA A 239 16.57 -2.35 -14.95
N GLU A 240 17.17 -3.53 -15.01
CA GLU A 240 18.16 -3.96 -15.99
C GLU A 240 17.65 -3.94 -17.43
N PHE A 241 16.34 -4.10 -17.65
CA PHE A 241 15.72 -4.11 -18.98
C PHE A 241 15.02 -2.81 -19.32
N SER A 242 15.14 -1.78 -18.48
CA SER A 242 14.46 -0.49 -18.67
C SER A 242 14.86 0.27 -19.93
N ARG A 243 16.02 -0.04 -20.52
CA ARG A 243 16.61 0.68 -21.66
C ARG A 243 16.80 -0.19 -22.92
N LEU A 244 16.05 -1.28 -23.07
CA LEU A 244 16.17 -2.17 -24.23
C LEU A 244 15.90 -1.45 -25.56
N ALA A 245 15.04 -0.41 -25.55
CA ALA A 245 14.72 0.42 -26.72
C ALA A 245 15.94 1.16 -27.33
N GLU A 246 17.08 1.22 -26.63
CA GLU A 246 18.33 1.79 -27.17
C GLU A 246 19.08 0.83 -28.11
N VAL A 247 18.69 -0.44 -28.12
CA VAL A 247 19.39 -1.53 -28.82
C VAL A 247 18.46 -2.29 -29.75
N PHE A 248 17.18 -2.37 -29.38
CA PHE A 248 16.16 -3.14 -30.09
C PHE A 248 14.97 -2.24 -30.37
N ASP A 249 14.26 -2.46 -31.48
CA ASP A 249 13.10 -1.64 -31.82
C ASP A 249 11.99 -1.84 -30.79
N SER A 250 11.55 -0.74 -30.17
CA SER A 250 10.47 -0.66 -29.19
C SER A 250 9.19 -1.38 -29.62
N THR A 251 8.91 -1.48 -30.92
CA THR A 251 7.71 -2.15 -31.44
C THR A 251 7.74 -3.68 -31.25
N HIS A 252 8.93 -4.26 -31.05
CA HIS A 252 9.19 -5.68 -30.89
C HIS A 252 9.64 -6.06 -29.47
N ILE A 253 9.53 -5.12 -28.51
CA ILE A 253 9.84 -5.34 -27.09
C ILE A 253 8.54 -5.50 -26.31
N TYR A 254 8.43 -6.59 -25.54
CA TYR A 254 7.27 -6.92 -24.73
C TYR A 254 7.65 -7.10 -23.26
N TYR A 255 6.92 -6.44 -22.36
CA TYR A 255 7.15 -6.54 -20.91
C TYR A 255 6.04 -7.33 -20.21
N ALA A 256 6.42 -8.23 -19.30
CA ALA A 256 5.48 -8.93 -18.42
C ALA A 256 4.70 -7.96 -17.52
N HIS A 257 3.61 -8.40 -16.89
CA HIS A 257 2.90 -7.55 -15.92
C HIS A 257 3.74 -7.33 -14.64
N PRO A 258 3.76 -6.12 -14.08
CA PRO A 258 4.35 -5.89 -12.76
C PRO A 258 3.68 -6.78 -11.71
N TYR A 259 4.48 -7.34 -10.79
CA TYR A 259 4.00 -8.16 -9.66
C TYR A 259 3.18 -9.41 -10.04
N SER A 260 3.31 -9.90 -11.27
CA SER A 260 2.66 -11.15 -11.71
C SER A 260 3.67 -12.28 -11.76
N SER A 261 4.00 -12.83 -10.59
CA SER A 261 4.67 -14.13 -10.49
C SER A 261 3.64 -15.22 -10.82
N TRP A 262 3.83 -15.92 -11.94
CA TRP A 262 3.06 -17.11 -12.30
C TRP A 262 3.57 -18.34 -11.57
#